data_AF-W2U088-F1
#
_entry.id   AF-W2U088-F1
#
_cell.length_a   1.000
_cell.length_b   1.000
_cell.length_c   1.000
_cell.angle_alpha   90.00
_cell.angle_beta   90.00
_cell.angle_gamma   90.00
#
_symmetry.space_group_name_H-M   'P 1'
#
loop_
_entity.id
_entity.type
_entity.pdbx_description
1 polymer ?
#
loop_
_entity_poly.entity_id
_entity_poly.type
_entity_poly.pdbx_seq_one_letter_code
_entity_poly.pdbx_strand_id
1 'polypeptide(L)'
;MLLFSLLALGGVILLAAREDPESLPLLLGILLVDLFLMGGLLYWLMGFPQRLFYELNGPVLVIHHPLGRRTIHRSEVAEVRLLTFALPWWTLQGEVSMPGYHRKRLRLEGLSVEALVGARRGEGVLLVLKNGSGLLLNPEDPLPLLKWKEVA
;
A
#
# COMPACT_ATOMS: atom_id res chain seq x y z
N MET A 1 9.99 -5.94 16.19
CA MET A 1 10.33 -7.31 15.76
C MET A 1 11.79 -7.41 15.35
N LEU A 2 12.27 -6.68 14.34
CA LEU A 2 13.68 -6.68 13.89
C LEU A 2 14.74 -6.56 15.02
N LEU A 3 14.50 -5.69 16.01
CA LEU A 3 15.40 -5.52 17.16
C LEU A 3 15.48 -6.79 18.04
N PHE A 4 14.36 -7.47 18.24
CA PHE A 4 14.31 -8.71 19.01
C PHE A 4 14.98 -9.87 18.25
N SER A 5 14.84 -9.90 16.92
CA SER A 5 15.54 -10.84 16.05
C SER A 5 17.05 -10.65 16.13
N LEU A 6 17.52 -9.40 16.06
CA LEU A 6 18.94 -9.06 16.18
C LEU A 6 19.51 -9.41 17.56
N LEU A 7 18.74 -9.18 18.62
CA LEU A 7 19.10 -9.56 19.98
C LEU A 7 19.12 -11.08 20.17
N ALA A 8 18.18 -11.81 19.57
CA ALA A 8 18.15 -13.28 19.59
C ALA A 8 19.34 -13.86 18.82
N LEU A 9 19.64 -13.33 17.62
CA LEU A 9 20.78 -13.74 16.81
C LEU A 9 22.11 -13.47 17.54
N GLY A 10 22.25 -12.29 18.14
CA GLY A 10 23.41 -11.92 18.95
C GLY A 10 23.56 -12.80 20.20
N GLY A 11 22.45 -13.14 20.86
CA GLY A 11 22.43 -14.02 22.02
C GLY A 11 22.82 -15.46 21.69
N VAL A 12 22.33 -16.00 20.57
CA VAL A 12 22.66 -17.36 20.09
C VAL A 12 24.13 -17.47 19.71
N ILE A 13 24.70 -16.46 19.04
CA ILE A 13 26.13 -16.42 18.70
C ILE A 13 27.00 -16.38 19.97
N LEU A 14 26.57 -15.62 20.98
CA LEU A 14 27.31 -15.45 22.23
C LEU A 14 27.23 -16.70 23.13
N LEU A 15 26.12 -17.44 23.07
CA LEU A 15 25.95 -18.76 23.69
C LEU A 15 26.74 -19.84 22.97
N ALA A 16 26.71 -19.87 21.63
CA ALA A 16 27.50 -20.81 20.82
C ALA A 16 29.02 -20.64 21.01
N ALA A 17 29.48 -19.43 21.37
CA ALA A 17 30.87 -19.16 21.69
C ALA A 17 31.28 -19.63 23.12
N ARG A 18 30.32 -20.03 23.96
CA ARG A 18 30.54 -20.42 25.36
C ARG A 18 30.12 -21.86 25.69
N GLU A 19 29.32 -22.51 24.87
CA GLU A 19 28.81 -23.86 25.13
C GLU A 19 29.71 -24.99 24.60
N ASP A 20 29.54 -26.17 25.19
CA ASP A 20 30.18 -27.43 24.79
C ASP A 20 29.78 -27.86 23.36
N PRO A 21 30.67 -28.55 22.63
CA PRO A 21 30.45 -28.89 21.22
C PRO A 21 29.21 -29.75 20.93
N GLU A 22 28.61 -30.36 21.96
CA GLU A 22 27.41 -31.21 21.82
C GLU A 22 26.09 -30.43 21.65
N SER A 23 25.99 -29.19 22.15
CA SER A 23 24.77 -28.36 22.00
C SER A 23 24.81 -27.48 20.74
N LEU A 24 25.99 -27.34 20.14
CA LEU A 24 26.26 -26.59 18.91
C LEU A 24 25.36 -26.99 17.72
N PRO A 25 25.04 -28.28 17.48
CA PRO A 25 24.11 -28.69 16.42
C PRO A 25 22.67 -28.22 16.67
N LEU A 26 22.23 -28.21 17.94
CA LEU A 26 20.89 -27.76 18.32
C LEU A 26 20.75 -26.25 18.13
N LEU A 27 21.75 -25.47 18.57
CA LEU A 27 21.80 -24.02 18.37
C LEU A 27 21.81 -23.64 16.89
N LEU A 28 22.60 -24.34 16.07
CA LEU A 28 22.61 -24.18 14.62
C LEU A 28 21.25 -24.50 14.00
N GLY A 29 20.58 -25.56 14.45
CA GLY A 29 19.24 -25.92 13.99
C GLY A 29 18.21 -24.82 14.28
N ILE A 30 18.22 -24.26 15.49
CA ILE A 30 17.33 -23.16 15.87
C ILE A 30 17.61 -21.91 15.03
N LEU A 31 18.89 -21.57 14.82
CA LEU A 31 19.29 -20.44 13.98
C LEU A 31 18.82 -20.62 12.52
N LEU A 32 18.94 -21.83 11.98
CA LEU A 32 18.52 -22.13 10.61
C LEU A 32 17.01 -21.98 10.44
N VAL A 33 16.24 -22.45 11.43
CA VAL A 33 14.77 -22.30 11.44
C VAL A 33 14.37 -20.83 11.53
N ASP A 34 15.02 -20.06 12.40
CA ASP A 34 14.76 -18.62 12.54
C ASP A 34 15.10 -17.86 11.26
N LEU A 35 16.22 -18.20 10.61
CA LEU A 35 16.60 -17.63 9.31
C LEU A 35 15.57 -17.95 8.22
N PHE A 36 15.04 -19.19 8.19
CA PHE A 36 14.04 -19.59 7.20
C PHE A 36 12.69 -18.90 7.44
N LEU A 37 12.27 -18.75 8.71
CA LEU A 37 11.06 -18.03 9.08
C LEU A 37 11.17 -16.54 8.76
N MET A 38 12.29 -15.91 9.10
CA MET A 38 12.56 -14.50 8.80
C MET A 38 12.70 -14.25 7.30
N GLY A 39 13.41 -15.14 6.59
CA GLY A 39 13.53 -15.09 5.14
C GLY A 39 12.18 -15.23 4.45
N GLY A 40 11.36 -16.19 4.87
CA GLY A 40 10.00 -16.37 4.37
C GLY A 40 9.10 -15.17 4.67
N LEU A 41 9.17 -14.61 5.88
CA LEU A 41 8.41 -13.42 6.27
C LEU A 41 8.84 -12.18 5.47
N LEU A 42 10.14 -11.96 5.28
CA LEU A 42 10.68 -10.86 4.48
C LEU A 42 10.34 -11.02 3.01
N TYR A 43 10.42 -12.24 2.47
CA TYR A 43 9.99 -12.56 1.11
C TYR A 43 8.48 -12.31 0.92
N TRP A 44 7.68 -12.73 1.89
CA TRP A 44 6.24 -12.46 1.91
C TRP A 44 5.93 -10.95 2.02
N LEU A 45 6.68 -10.20 2.83
CA LEU A 45 6.60 -8.74 2.91
C LEU A 45 7.02 -8.07 1.58
N MET A 46 8.05 -8.59 0.91
CA MET A 46 8.47 -8.11 -0.42
C MET A 46 7.43 -8.38 -1.51
N GLY A 47 6.56 -9.39 -1.33
CA GLY A 47 5.43 -9.68 -2.24
C GLY A 47 4.18 -8.83 -1.98
N PHE A 48 4.07 -8.21 -0.81
CA PHE A 48 2.96 -7.34 -0.42
C PHE A 48 2.73 -6.06 -1.26
N PRO A 49 3.70 -5.47 -1.98
CA PRO A 49 3.48 -4.19 -2.65
C PRO A 49 2.65 -4.24 -3.94
N GLN A 50 2.25 -5.42 -4.43
CA GLN A 50 1.96 -5.52 -5.87
C GLN A 50 0.56 -5.17 -6.38
N ARG A 51 -0.49 -4.90 -5.59
CA ARG A 51 -1.84 -4.82 -6.20
C ARG A 51 -2.78 -3.77 -5.62
N LEU A 52 -2.40 -2.50 -5.74
CA LEU A 52 -3.35 -1.40 -5.75
C LEU A 52 -3.68 -1.07 -7.20
N PHE A 53 -4.76 -1.64 -7.72
CA PHE A 53 -5.26 -1.31 -9.06
C PHE A 53 -6.76 -1.06 -8.96
N TYR A 54 -7.29 -0.29 -9.90
CA TYR A 54 -8.72 -0.07 -9.99
C TYR A 54 -9.22 -0.52 -11.36
N GLU A 55 -10.43 -1.05 -11.37
CA GLU A 55 -11.13 -1.48 -12.56
C GLU A 55 -12.44 -0.72 -12.67
N LEU A 56 -12.76 -0.28 -13.88
CA LEU A 56 -14.00 0.42 -14.16
C LEU A 56 -14.93 -0.56 -14.89
N ASN A 57 -15.82 -1.19 -14.13
CA ASN A 57 -16.77 -2.20 -14.61
C ASN A 57 -18.14 -1.55 -14.82
N GLY A 58 -18.31 -0.89 -15.97
CA GLY A 58 -19.56 -0.21 -16.32
C GLY A 58 -19.92 0.87 -15.29
N PRO A 59 -21.02 0.72 -14.51
CA PRO A 59 -21.41 1.70 -13.49
C PRO A 59 -20.64 1.57 -12.17
N VAL A 60 -19.70 0.63 -12.04
CA VAL A 60 -18.98 0.36 -10.78
C VAL A 60 -17.48 0.58 -10.96
N LEU A 61 -16.91 1.35 -10.03
CA LEU A 61 -15.47 1.44 -9.83
C LEU A 61 -15.05 0.46 -8.74
N VAL A 62 -14.22 -0.52 -9.07
CA VAL A 62 -13.66 -1.48 -8.12
C VAL A 62 -12.22 -1.08 -7.84
N ILE A 63 -11.87 -0.92 -6.57
CA ILE A 63 -10.53 -0.61 -6.11
C ILE A 63 -10.02 -1.83 -5.36
N HIS A 64 -8.99 -2.46 -5.90
CA HIS A 64 -8.30 -3.57 -5.29
C HIS A 64 -7.21 -3.06 -4.36
N HIS A 65 -7.14 -3.67 -3.18
CA HIS A 65 -6.14 -3.38 -2.16
C HIS A 65 -5.47 -4.70 -1.73
N PRO A 66 -4.27 -4.65 -1.11
CA PRO A 66 -3.60 -5.85 -0.60
C PRO A 66 -4.41 -6.59 0.48
N LEU A 67 -5.31 -5.86 1.17
CA LEU A 67 -6.11 -6.36 2.29
C LEU A 67 -7.60 -6.52 1.96
N GLY A 68 -8.03 -6.30 0.71
CA GLY A 68 -9.44 -6.42 0.33
C GLY A 68 -9.82 -5.63 -0.92
N ARG A 69 -11.11 -5.53 -1.19
CA ARG A 69 -11.66 -4.78 -2.33
C ARG A 69 -12.67 -3.76 -1.85
N ARG A 70 -12.68 -2.58 -2.46
CA ARG A 70 -13.70 -1.55 -2.25
C ARG A 70 -14.41 -1.28 -3.57
N THR A 71 -15.73 -1.29 -3.55
CA THR A 71 -16.56 -0.99 -4.71
C THR A 71 -17.26 0.34 -4.51
N ILE A 72 -17.29 1.19 -5.54
CA ILE A 72 -17.96 2.49 -5.54
C ILE A 72 -18.88 2.51 -6.76
N HIS A 73 -20.18 2.68 -6.54
CA HIS A 73 -21.14 2.82 -7.63
C HIS A 73 -21.15 4.26 -8.15
N ARG A 74 -21.38 4.46 -9.45
CA ARG A 74 -21.45 5.80 -10.07
C ARG A 74 -22.48 6.71 -9.40
N SER A 75 -23.58 6.14 -8.92
CA SER A 75 -24.64 6.88 -8.22
C SER A 75 -24.19 7.45 -6.87
N GLU A 76 -23.13 6.91 -6.27
CA GLU A 76 -22.52 7.42 -5.03
C GLU A 76 -21.58 8.59 -5.30
N VAL A 77 -21.12 8.75 -6.54
CA VAL A 77 -20.26 9.85 -6.97
C VAL A 77 -21.13 11.07 -7.29
N ALA A 78 -20.96 12.12 -6.49
CA ALA A 78 -21.58 13.42 -6.71
C ALA A 78 -20.90 14.11 -7.91
N GLU A 79 -19.57 14.12 -7.93
CA GLU A 79 -18.79 14.88 -8.91
C GLU A 79 -17.45 14.22 -9.21
N VAL A 80 -16.95 14.43 -10.42
CA VAL A 80 -15.61 14.01 -10.85
C VAL A 80 -14.87 15.24 -11.33
N ARG A 81 -13.69 15.50 -10.76
CA ARG A 81 -12.86 16.65 -11.12
C ARG A 81 -11.45 16.22 -11.45
N LEU A 82 -10.85 16.86 -12.44
CA LEU A 82 -9.40 16.84 -12.60
C LEU A 82 -8.80 17.81 -11.58
N LEU A 83 -7.80 17.37 -10.84
CA LEU A 83 -7.15 18.18 -9.82
C LEU A 83 -5.64 17.90 -9.79
N THR A 84 -4.85 18.96 -9.76
CA THR A 84 -3.43 18.88 -9.45
C THR A 84 -3.26 18.74 -7.95
N PHE A 85 -2.55 17.69 -7.51
CA PHE A 85 -2.36 17.41 -6.10
C PHE A 85 -0.87 17.45 -5.73
N ALA A 86 -0.61 17.82 -4.48
CA ALA A 86 0.72 17.73 -3.88
C ALA A 86 0.63 17.18 -2.46
N LEU A 87 1.07 15.93 -2.27
CA LEU A 87 1.10 15.28 -0.98
C LEU A 87 2.27 15.80 -0.11
N PRO A 88 2.09 15.85 1.22
CA PRO A 88 3.12 16.31 2.14
C PRO A 88 4.41 15.48 2.05
N TRP A 89 5.52 16.09 2.47
CA TRP A 89 6.87 15.52 2.39
C TRP A 89 7.18 14.27 3.20
N TRP A 90 6.50 14.07 4.32
CA TRP A 90 6.58 12.83 5.10
C TRP A 90 5.85 11.64 4.45
N THR A 91 5.26 11.82 3.26
CA THR A 91 4.59 10.74 2.56
C THR A 91 5.68 9.96 1.82
N LEU A 92 5.89 8.70 2.22
CA LEU A 92 6.83 7.76 1.58
C LEU A 92 6.70 7.85 0.06
N GLN A 93 7.78 7.87 -0.71
CA GLN A 93 7.71 7.83 -2.18
C GLN A 93 7.36 6.42 -2.65
N GLY A 94 6.32 6.32 -3.48
CA GLY A 94 6.06 5.13 -4.31
C GLY A 94 6.83 5.26 -5.61
N GLU A 95 7.16 4.12 -6.22
CA GLU A 95 7.74 4.09 -7.57
C GLU A 95 6.79 4.78 -8.55
N VAL A 96 7.32 5.77 -9.27
CA VAL A 96 6.59 6.68 -10.18
C VAL A 96 5.88 5.93 -11.32
N SER A 97 6.23 4.66 -11.54
CA SER A 97 5.76 3.78 -12.62
C SER A 97 4.58 2.88 -12.25
N MET A 98 4.00 2.98 -11.04
CA MET A 98 2.87 2.14 -10.64
C MET A 98 1.67 2.97 -10.15
N PRO A 99 0.47 2.82 -10.75
CA PRO A 99 -0.74 3.43 -10.19
C PRO A 99 -0.99 2.88 -8.77
N GLY A 100 -1.27 3.77 -7.81
CA GLY A 100 -1.93 3.38 -6.54
C GLY A 100 -1.10 3.23 -5.26
N TYR A 101 0.16 3.68 -5.16
CA TYR A 101 0.99 3.38 -3.97
C TYR A 101 0.66 4.14 -2.67
N HIS A 102 0.03 5.31 -2.73
CA HIS A 102 -0.26 6.13 -1.55
C HIS A 102 -1.70 6.00 -1.14
N ARG A 103 -1.95 5.27 -0.04
CA ARG A 103 -3.24 5.30 0.67
C ARG A 103 -3.13 6.23 1.87
N LYS A 104 -3.70 7.43 1.77
CA LYS A 104 -3.73 8.37 2.91
C LYS A 104 -5.02 9.14 2.95
N ARG A 105 -5.57 9.26 4.17
CA ARG A 105 -6.66 10.18 4.46
C ARG A 105 -6.08 11.56 4.69
N LEU A 106 -6.55 12.52 3.92
CA LEU A 106 -6.10 13.90 3.94
C LEU A 106 -7.29 14.82 3.73
N ARG A 107 -7.13 16.08 4.13
CA ARG A 107 -8.12 17.11 3.84
C ARG A 107 -7.66 17.87 2.61
N LEU A 108 -8.43 17.75 1.53
CA LEU A 108 -8.24 18.47 0.26
C LEU A 108 -9.54 19.23 -0.01
N GLU A 109 -9.43 20.53 -0.30
CA GLU A 109 -10.59 21.41 -0.54
C GLU A 109 -11.69 21.34 0.54
N GLY A 110 -11.31 21.10 1.80
CA GLY A 110 -12.26 20.95 2.91
C GLY A 110 -12.93 19.57 3.02
N LEU A 111 -12.70 18.65 2.07
CA LEU A 111 -13.24 17.29 2.05
C LEU A 111 -12.26 16.30 2.69
N SER A 112 -12.79 15.25 3.31
CA SER A 112 -11.99 14.09 3.74
C SER A 112 -11.70 13.21 2.54
N VAL A 113 -10.50 13.33 1.96
CA VAL A 113 -10.08 12.64 0.76
C VAL A 113 -9.19 11.44 1.09
N GLU A 114 -9.52 10.29 0.54
CA GLU A 114 -8.61 9.14 0.48
C GLU A 114 -7.85 9.21 -0.83
N ALA A 115 -6.58 9.60 -0.77
CA ALA A 115 -5.69 9.51 -1.92
C ALA A 115 -5.26 8.06 -2.13
N LEU A 116 -5.22 7.65 -3.40
CA LEU A 116 -4.78 6.38 -3.95
C LEU A 116 -3.94 6.70 -5.21
N VAL A 117 -2.75 7.25 -4.98
CA VAL A 117 -1.92 7.84 -6.05
C VAL A 117 -0.53 7.23 -6.06
N GLY A 118 0.04 6.99 -7.25
CA GLY A 118 1.39 6.41 -7.40
C GLY A 118 2.52 7.41 -7.15
N ALA A 119 2.25 8.69 -7.35
CA ALA A 119 3.23 9.77 -7.19
C ALA A 119 2.85 10.71 -6.04
N ARG A 120 3.85 11.40 -5.48
CA ARG A 120 3.64 12.38 -4.42
C ARG A 120 3.04 13.70 -4.94
N ARG A 121 3.30 14.06 -6.18
CA ARG A 121 2.76 15.27 -6.85
C ARG A 121 2.40 14.91 -8.28
N GLY A 122 1.38 15.56 -8.83
CA GLY A 122 0.98 15.36 -10.21
C GLY A 122 -0.48 15.75 -10.43
N GLU A 123 -1.00 15.35 -11.59
CA GLU A 123 -2.42 15.46 -11.92
C GLU A 123 -3.13 14.18 -11.50
N GLY A 124 -4.36 14.31 -11.00
CA GLY A 124 -5.18 13.19 -10.59
C GLY A 124 -6.66 13.50 -10.78
N VAL A 125 -7.48 12.47 -10.62
CA VAL A 125 -8.93 12.56 -10.69
C VAL A 125 -9.50 12.44 -9.28
N LEU A 126 -10.17 13.49 -8.81
CA LEU A 126 -10.89 13.52 -7.55
C LEU A 126 -12.35 13.13 -7.78
N LEU A 127 -12.75 12.00 -7.19
CA LEU A 127 -14.13 11.56 -7.10
C LEU A 127 -14.72 12.09 -5.79
N VAL A 128 -15.66 13.04 -5.87
CA VAL A 128 -16.40 13.52 -4.71
C VAL A 128 -17.61 12.61 -4.51
N LEU A 129 -17.68 11.97 -3.35
CA LEU A 129 -18.78 11.08 -2.98
C LEU A 129 -19.89 11.87 -2.29
N LYS A 130 -21.14 11.41 -2.46
CA LYS A 130 -22.33 12.03 -1.85
C LYS A 130 -22.29 12.05 -0.32
N ASN A 131 -21.50 11.18 0.29
CA ASN A 131 -21.29 11.15 1.75
C ASN A 131 -20.32 12.24 2.27
N GLY A 132 -19.85 13.15 1.41
CA GLY A 132 -18.93 14.22 1.78
C GLY A 132 -17.46 13.79 1.89
N SER A 133 -17.14 12.56 1.52
CA SER A 133 -15.75 12.10 1.36
C SER A 133 -15.30 12.20 -0.09
N GLY A 134 -13.99 12.29 -0.31
CA GLY A 134 -13.40 12.26 -1.65
C GLY A 134 -12.48 11.06 -1.83
N LEU A 135 -12.26 10.68 -3.08
CA LEU A 135 -11.32 9.66 -3.46
C LEU A 135 -10.44 10.20 -4.59
N LEU A 136 -9.15 10.34 -4.35
CA LEU A 136 -8.21 10.88 -5.33
C LEU A 136 -7.45 9.72 -5.98
N LEU A 137 -7.60 9.58 -7.30
CA LEU A 137 -6.92 8.60 -8.14
C LEU A 137 -5.87 9.31 -8.99
N ASN A 138 -4.79 8.61 -9.34
CA ASN A 138 -3.83 9.08 -10.34
C ASN A 138 -3.77 8.05 -11.49
N PRO A 139 -4.72 8.10 -12.43
CA PRO A 139 -4.74 7.23 -13.60
C PRO A 139 -3.71 7.68 -14.65
N GLU A 140 -3.17 6.75 -15.44
CA GLU A 140 -2.35 7.11 -16.61
C GLU A 140 -3.16 7.89 -17.65
N ASP A 141 -4.42 7.50 -17.87
CA ASP A 141 -5.39 8.24 -18.68
C ASP A 141 -6.61 8.64 -17.82
N PRO A 142 -6.87 9.94 -17.60
CA PRO A 142 -8.01 10.41 -16.81
C PRO A 142 -9.35 10.36 -17.58
N LEU A 143 -9.33 10.25 -18.91
CA LEU A 143 -10.54 10.32 -19.74
C LEU A 143 -11.62 9.28 -19.38
N PRO A 144 -11.29 7.99 -19.11
CA PRO A 144 -12.30 7.00 -18.77
C PRO A 144 -13.07 7.35 -17.49
N LEU A 145 -12.39 7.90 -16.47
CA LEU A 145 -13.02 8.28 -15.20
C LEU A 145 -13.86 9.55 -15.32
N LEU A 146 -13.40 10.52 -16.12
CA LEU A 146 -14.17 11.74 -16.42
C LEU A 146 -15.46 11.39 -17.16
N LYS A 147 -15.34 10.63 -18.25
CA LYS A 147 -16.50 10.20 -19.05
C LYS A 147 -17.43 9.27 -18.28
N TRP A 148 -16.92 8.48 -17.34
CA TRP A 148 -17.72 7.56 -16.54
C TRP A 148 -18.93 8.26 -15.88
N LYS A 149 -18.74 9.49 -15.41
CA LYS A 149 -19.82 10.31 -14.83
C LYS A 149 -20.73 10.96 -15.89
N GLU A 150 -20.18 11.32 -17.05
CA GLU A 150 -20.88 12.04 -18.12
C GLU A 150 -21.86 11.18 -18.94
N VAL A 151 -21.66 9.87 -19.04
CA VAL A 151 -22.57 8.95 -19.77
C VAL A 151 -23.85 8.66 -18.95
N ALA A 152 -24.41 9.67 -18.28
CA ALA A 152 -25.56 9.56 -17.38
C ALA A 152 -26.81 10.21 -17.93
#